data_AF-A0A0F7TNB1-F1
#
_entry.id   AF-A0A0F7TNB1-F1
#
_cell.length_a   1.000
_cell.length_b   1.000
_cell.length_c   1.000
_cell.angle_alpha   90.00
_cell.angle_beta   90.00
_cell.angle_gamma   90.00
#
_symmetry.space_group_name_H-M   'P 1'
#
loop_
_entity.id
_entity.type
_entity.pdbx_description
1 polymer ?
#
loop_
_entity_poly.entity_id
_entity_poly.type
_entity_poly.pdbx_seq_one_letter_code
_entity_poly.pdbx_strand_id
1 'polypeptide(L)'
;MDQLRKEAREVLQRDPWNRPGFLRAAFKATAKNGLPELWQDVSSHDSTVHLDVCENLYTAFCFVDGWDPLLPKDGGPKQLDRNETEAVKNLFEWASQLALPSSAFAAVFDDHVEITKEIKDAQKESRLRSALAIQLILQLSSKAPPGLSDRSIASSPDVVLAAACFTEQKDPWTTEDSHDEASMYLDVTMQDGKWDLIARLLKEKIRPLFTKAKNPAITSEGRKNFHPVPLSRFDGSILDDEMKPWKFRDVYATRVLSWIISRYKPTNKAHLEAHFPLLVPAILALIDDDNLTFKRMGCELFSKILQPIHQSGSDILVRTNLTSVFEDAITPCLLSLPTITPEDSSIRLLSAAYPALLSLFKTVYKTPSPKKSKDQNAKDRETYTAKISKILRLNLISSFHHISSSTPTAISTSASFPHPRLSTFLLEWITTFANELGISTTKYLQEIIPVLYTTLTNPFGTAHPPLLFTAVSATKFVVLNAHPRIWRWRGEILGALCACWLYTVGEKEDQGKVKAGKGSPSVTELAKITRELQSTVYVLKHTLQNPVAVNGEFDADQLLAKDGMQQELQTLAEADSELEALLFADVKS
;
A
#
# COMPACT_ATOMS: atom_id res chain seq x y z
N MET A 1 7.54 -26.18 -40.61
CA MET A 1 7.70 -25.88 -39.18
C MET A 1 9.17 -25.90 -38.79
N ASP A 2 9.94 -26.93 -39.12
CA ASP A 2 11.36 -27.10 -38.73
C ASP A 2 12.28 -25.89 -38.97
N GLN A 3 12.20 -25.25 -40.14
CA GLN A 3 13.02 -24.09 -40.44
C GLN A 3 12.67 -22.87 -39.57
N LEU A 4 11.39 -22.67 -39.25
CA LEU A 4 10.95 -21.60 -38.35
C LEU A 4 11.47 -21.85 -36.94
N ARG A 5 11.35 -23.09 -36.48
CA ARG A 5 11.87 -23.54 -35.18
C ARG A 5 13.38 -23.35 -35.06
N LYS A 6 14.13 -23.70 -36.13
CA LYS A 6 15.57 -23.48 -36.19
C LYS A 6 15.92 -21.99 -36.07
N GLU A 7 15.26 -21.12 -36.83
CA GLU A 7 15.47 -19.66 -36.74
C GLU A 7 15.10 -19.12 -35.35
N ALA A 8 13.99 -19.59 -34.76
CA ALA A 8 13.58 -19.22 -33.40
C ALA A 8 14.63 -19.62 -32.34
N ARG A 9 15.20 -20.83 -32.45
CA ARG A 9 16.27 -21.32 -31.58
C ARG A 9 17.54 -20.48 -31.69
N GLU A 10 17.97 -20.17 -32.91
CA GLU A 10 19.16 -19.35 -33.17
C GLU A 10 19.01 -17.93 -32.57
N VAL A 11 17.82 -17.35 -32.65
CA VAL A 11 17.51 -16.05 -32.01
C VAL A 11 17.60 -16.16 -30.49
N LEU A 12 16.92 -17.13 -29.89
CA LEU A 12 16.89 -17.30 -28.43
C LEU A 12 18.27 -17.61 -27.85
N GLN A 13 19.12 -18.36 -28.57
CA GLN A 13 20.49 -18.63 -28.14
C GLN A 13 21.41 -17.41 -28.24
N ARG A 14 21.14 -16.48 -29.15
CA ARG A 14 21.95 -15.27 -29.34
C ARG A 14 21.64 -14.20 -28.31
N ASP A 15 20.38 -13.77 -28.27
CA ASP A 15 19.89 -12.78 -27.31
C ASP A 15 18.38 -13.00 -27.10
N PRO A 16 17.99 -13.68 -26.01
CA PRO A 16 16.59 -13.94 -25.75
C PRO A 16 15.74 -12.69 -25.58
N TRP A 17 16.30 -11.53 -25.24
CA TRP A 17 15.53 -10.30 -24.98
C TRP A 17 15.45 -9.37 -26.19
N ASN A 18 16.41 -9.47 -27.11
CA ASN A 18 16.43 -8.69 -28.36
C ASN A 18 16.01 -9.56 -29.55
N ARG A 19 14.71 -9.90 -29.59
CA ARG A 19 14.13 -10.77 -30.61
C ARG A 19 13.53 -9.95 -31.75
N PRO A 20 13.74 -10.29 -33.03
CA PRO A 20 13.03 -9.65 -34.13
C PRO A 20 11.53 -9.95 -34.02
N GLY A 21 10.70 -8.96 -34.32
CA GLY A 21 9.24 -9.13 -34.34
C GLY A 21 8.74 -10.09 -35.43
N PHE A 22 9.57 -10.38 -36.44
CA PHE A 22 9.22 -11.21 -37.59
C PHE A 22 10.37 -12.11 -38.03
N LEU A 23 10.06 -13.37 -38.36
CA LEU A 23 11.00 -14.34 -38.95
C LEU A 23 10.59 -14.69 -40.38
N ARG A 24 11.55 -14.70 -41.31
CA ARG A 24 11.25 -15.01 -42.73
C ARG A 24 10.71 -16.42 -42.93
N ALA A 25 11.14 -17.37 -42.10
CA ALA A 25 10.58 -18.72 -42.13
C ALA A 25 9.10 -18.79 -41.74
N ALA A 26 8.56 -17.80 -41.03
CA ALA A 26 7.15 -17.78 -40.62
C ALA A 26 6.23 -17.77 -41.84
N PHE A 27 6.50 -16.92 -42.85
CA PHE A 27 5.71 -16.85 -44.08
C PHE A 27 5.70 -18.18 -44.86
N LYS A 28 6.85 -18.87 -44.90
CA LYS A 28 6.95 -20.19 -45.55
C LYS A 28 6.20 -21.27 -44.75
N ALA A 29 6.16 -21.13 -43.42
CA ALA A 29 5.44 -22.05 -42.55
C ALA A 29 3.93 -21.87 -42.69
N THR A 30 3.42 -20.63 -42.63
CA THR A 30 1.99 -20.32 -42.72
C THR A 30 1.41 -20.56 -44.11
N ALA A 31 2.22 -20.50 -45.17
CA ALA A 31 1.80 -20.89 -46.52
C ALA A 31 1.54 -22.40 -46.69
N LYS A 32 2.09 -23.25 -45.81
CA LYS A 32 2.03 -24.72 -45.92
C LYS A 32 1.26 -25.41 -44.79
N ASN A 33 1.00 -24.69 -43.71
CA ASN A 33 0.44 -25.24 -42.47
C ASN A 33 -0.61 -24.26 -41.93
N GLY A 34 -1.66 -24.79 -41.31
CA GLY A 34 -2.66 -24.02 -40.58
C GLY A 34 -2.41 -24.00 -39.07
N LEU A 35 -3.38 -23.45 -38.34
CA LEU A 35 -3.38 -23.41 -36.88
C LEU A 35 -3.40 -24.81 -36.22
N PRO A 36 -4.11 -25.83 -36.76
CA PRO A 36 -4.06 -27.19 -36.23
C PRO A 36 -2.67 -27.81 -36.30
N GLU A 37 -1.95 -27.63 -37.42
CA GLU A 37 -0.59 -28.13 -37.58
C GLU A 37 0.39 -27.39 -36.67
N LEU A 38 0.19 -26.09 -36.43
CA LEU A 38 0.95 -25.35 -35.42
C LEU A 38 0.74 -25.96 -34.02
N TRP A 39 -0.52 -26.18 -33.61
CA TRP A 39 -0.81 -26.78 -32.31
C TRP A 39 -0.22 -28.18 -32.18
N GLN A 40 -0.33 -29.00 -33.23
CA GLN A 40 0.24 -30.34 -33.24
C GLN A 40 1.78 -30.30 -33.09
N ASP A 41 2.46 -29.38 -33.80
CA ASP A 41 3.90 -29.18 -33.67
C ASP A 41 4.27 -28.76 -32.25
N VAL A 42 3.63 -27.74 -31.69
CA VAL A 42 3.96 -27.23 -30.36
C VAL A 42 3.68 -28.26 -29.25
N SER A 43 2.54 -28.96 -29.34
CA SER A 43 2.11 -29.94 -28.33
C SER A 43 2.89 -31.26 -28.36
N SER A 44 3.53 -31.61 -29.48
CA SER A 44 4.32 -32.84 -29.60
C SER A 44 5.74 -32.75 -29.04
N HIS A 45 6.24 -31.53 -28.78
CA HIS A 45 7.61 -31.31 -28.31
C HIS A 45 7.69 -31.30 -26.78
N ASP A 46 8.86 -31.68 -26.27
CA ASP A 46 9.12 -31.76 -24.83
C ASP A 46 8.93 -30.39 -24.17
N SER A 47 8.14 -30.37 -23.10
CA SER A 47 7.85 -29.18 -22.28
C SER A 47 8.59 -29.20 -20.93
N THR A 48 9.53 -30.13 -20.72
CA THR A 48 10.31 -30.25 -19.47
C THR A 48 11.50 -29.28 -19.42
N VAL A 49 12.13 -28.98 -20.56
CA VAL A 49 13.28 -28.07 -20.65
C VAL A 49 12.81 -26.64 -20.90
N HIS A 50 13.28 -25.70 -20.07
CA HIS A 50 12.88 -24.28 -20.16
C HIS A 50 13.11 -23.65 -21.54
N LEU A 51 14.27 -23.93 -22.15
CA LEU A 51 14.62 -23.40 -23.46
C LEU A 51 13.67 -23.91 -24.55
N ASP A 52 13.26 -25.18 -24.48
CA ASP A 52 12.34 -25.79 -25.44
C ASP A 52 10.93 -25.18 -25.31
N VAL A 53 10.50 -24.88 -24.09
CA VAL A 53 9.25 -24.15 -23.84
C VAL A 53 9.30 -22.74 -24.44
N CYS A 54 10.41 -22.01 -24.26
CA CYS A 54 10.58 -20.67 -24.84
C CYS A 54 10.65 -20.72 -26.37
N GLU A 55 11.32 -21.72 -26.93
CA GLU A 55 11.36 -21.97 -28.38
C GLU A 55 9.97 -22.24 -28.94
N ASN A 56 9.19 -23.09 -28.28
CA ASN A 56 7.80 -23.39 -28.63
C ASN A 56 6.94 -22.12 -28.63
N LEU A 57 7.03 -21.31 -27.57
CA LEU A 57 6.28 -20.05 -27.44
C LEU A 57 6.66 -19.04 -28.53
N TYR A 58 7.96 -18.86 -28.77
CA TYR A 58 8.43 -17.90 -29.78
C TYR A 58 8.14 -18.37 -31.21
N THR A 59 8.21 -19.67 -31.47
CA THR A 59 7.81 -20.29 -32.75
C THR A 59 6.32 -20.06 -33.00
N ALA A 60 5.47 -20.29 -32.01
CA ALA A 60 4.04 -20.03 -32.10
C ALA A 60 3.74 -18.55 -32.31
N PHE A 61 4.41 -17.66 -31.56
CA PHE A 61 4.28 -16.20 -31.75
C PHE A 61 4.61 -15.79 -33.19
N CYS A 62 5.76 -16.21 -33.71
CA CYS A 62 6.17 -15.86 -35.08
C CYS A 62 5.22 -16.45 -36.13
N PHE A 63 4.71 -17.66 -35.91
CA PHE A 63 3.73 -18.26 -36.80
C PHE A 63 2.42 -17.45 -36.82
N VAL A 64 1.89 -17.09 -35.65
CA VAL A 64 0.65 -16.29 -35.54
C VAL A 64 0.85 -14.88 -36.12
N ASP A 65 2.02 -14.28 -35.94
CA ASP A 65 2.38 -13.01 -36.57
C ASP A 65 2.46 -13.12 -38.11
N GLY A 66 2.95 -14.23 -38.64
CA GLY A 66 2.94 -14.51 -40.09
C GLY A 66 1.60 -15.03 -40.63
N TRP A 67 0.63 -15.33 -39.78
CA TRP A 67 -0.68 -15.87 -40.16
C TRP A 67 -1.62 -14.73 -40.53
N ASP A 68 -2.26 -14.86 -41.71
CA ASP A 68 -3.22 -13.89 -42.22
C ASP A 68 -4.65 -14.32 -41.85
N PRO A 69 -5.34 -13.59 -40.96
CA PRO A 69 -6.72 -13.86 -40.60
C PRO A 69 -7.73 -13.37 -41.65
N LEU A 70 -7.30 -12.73 -42.74
CA LEU A 70 -8.19 -12.15 -43.76
C LEU A 70 -8.27 -13.03 -45.01
N LEU A 71 -9.42 -12.97 -45.68
CA LEU A 71 -9.59 -13.57 -47.01
C LEU A 71 -8.92 -12.71 -48.08
N PRO A 72 -8.37 -13.31 -49.16
CA PRO A 72 -7.79 -12.55 -50.27
C PRO A 72 -8.77 -11.54 -50.87
N LYS A 73 -8.27 -10.38 -51.32
CA LYS A 73 -9.03 -9.30 -51.98
C LYS A 73 -10.10 -8.65 -51.09
N ASP A 74 -9.75 -8.31 -49.85
CA ASP A 74 -10.60 -7.60 -48.88
C ASP A 74 -11.91 -8.33 -48.54
N GLY A 75 -11.93 -9.66 -48.65
CA GLY A 75 -13.11 -10.50 -48.42
C GLY A 75 -13.57 -10.60 -46.95
N GLY A 76 -12.99 -9.79 -46.06
CA GLY A 76 -13.25 -9.83 -44.61
C GLY A 76 -12.47 -10.94 -43.88
N PRO A 77 -12.75 -11.15 -42.59
CA PRO A 77 -12.07 -12.15 -41.78
C PRO A 77 -12.42 -13.58 -42.21
N LYS A 78 -11.42 -14.45 -42.28
CA LYS A 78 -11.56 -15.89 -42.53
C LYS A 78 -12.30 -16.53 -41.36
N GLN A 79 -13.46 -17.13 -41.63
CA GLN A 79 -14.17 -17.97 -40.68
C GLN A 79 -13.34 -19.22 -40.39
N LEU A 80 -13.05 -19.47 -39.11
CA LEU A 80 -12.28 -20.63 -38.69
C LEU A 80 -13.16 -21.86 -38.63
N ASP A 81 -12.64 -22.98 -39.14
CA ASP A 81 -13.33 -24.26 -39.00
C ASP A 81 -13.25 -24.81 -37.55
N ARG A 82 -13.87 -25.97 -37.32
CA ARG A 82 -13.91 -26.58 -35.99
C ARG A 82 -12.51 -26.95 -35.47
N ASN A 83 -11.62 -27.43 -36.33
CA ASN A 83 -10.28 -27.86 -35.95
C ASN A 83 -9.38 -26.64 -35.69
N GLU A 84 -9.50 -25.61 -36.53
CA GLU A 84 -8.82 -24.31 -36.34
C GLU A 84 -9.27 -23.63 -35.04
N THR A 85 -10.57 -23.64 -34.76
CA THR A 85 -11.13 -23.09 -33.51
C THR A 85 -10.59 -23.83 -32.28
N GLU A 86 -10.54 -25.16 -32.32
CA GLU A 86 -9.99 -25.96 -31.21
C GLU A 86 -8.49 -25.72 -31.03
N ALA A 87 -7.73 -25.58 -32.13
CA ALA A 87 -6.32 -25.23 -32.07
C ALA A 87 -6.08 -23.87 -31.41
N VAL A 88 -6.86 -22.85 -31.76
CA VAL A 88 -6.78 -21.52 -31.13
C VAL A 88 -7.11 -21.59 -29.64
N LYS A 89 -8.15 -22.33 -29.26
CA LYS A 89 -8.53 -22.53 -27.86
C LYS A 89 -7.38 -23.19 -27.07
N ASN A 90 -6.80 -24.26 -27.59
CA ASN A 90 -5.68 -24.95 -26.97
C ASN A 90 -4.44 -24.05 -26.83
N LEU A 91 -4.15 -23.23 -27.86
CA LEU A 91 -3.06 -22.26 -27.81
C LEU A 91 -3.30 -21.20 -26.72
N PHE A 92 -4.53 -20.68 -26.58
CA PHE A 92 -4.87 -19.76 -25.49
C PHE A 92 -4.73 -20.41 -24.11
N GLU A 93 -5.25 -21.63 -23.92
CA GLU A 93 -5.16 -22.36 -22.65
C GLU A 93 -3.70 -22.64 -22.27
N TRP A 94 -2.92 -23.15 -23.22
CA TRP A 94 -1.49 -23.44 -23.06
C TRP A 94 -0.68 -22.18 -22.73
N ALA A 95 -0.84 -21.11 -23.52
CA ALA A 95 -0.13 -19.86 -23.28
C ALA A 95 -0.54 -19.22 -21.96
N SER A 96 -1.83 -19.28 -21.58
CA SER A 96 -2.31 -18.73 -20.30
C SER A 96 -1.67 -19.43 -19.10
N GLN A 97 -1.51 -20.76 -19.15
CA GLN A 97 -0.82 -21.51 -18.10
C GLN A 97 0.67 -21.14 -18.04
N LEU A 98 1.32 -20.96 -19.19
CA LEU A 98 2.74 -20.58 -19.26
C LEU A 98 3.01 -19.10 -18.96
N ALA A 99 2.00 -18.24 -18.98
CA ALA A 99 2.14 -16.83 -18.63
C ALA A 99 2.21 -16.61 -17.11
N LEU A 100 1.74 -17.56 -16.29
CA LEU A 100 1.74 -17.41 -14.85
C LEU A 100 3.17 -17.45 -14.29
N PRO A 101 3.55 -16.50 -13.40
CA PRO A 101 4.88 -16.49 -12.80
C PRO A 101 5.09 -17.70 -11.89
N SER A 102 6.32 -18.21 -11.89
CA SER A 102 6.66 -19.40 -11.10
C SER A 102 6.88 -19.11 -9.61
N SER A 103 6.89 -20.16 -8.80
CA SER A 103 7.20 -20.14 -7.37
C SER A 103 8.59 -19.59 -7.04
N ALA A 104 9.52 -19.53 -8.00
CA ALA A 104 10.86 -18.95 -7.81
C ALA A 104 10.81 -17.47 -7.37
N PHE A 105 9.71 -16.77 -7.65
CA PHE A 105 9.50 -15.39 -7.18
C PHE A 105 9.01 -15.29 -5.73
N ALA A 106 8.61 -16.39 -5.08
CA ALA A 106 8.17 -16.36 -3.68
C ALA A 106 9.25 -15.81 -2.74
N ALA A 107 10.51 -16.12 -3.02
CA ALA A 107 11.67 -15.62 -2.28
C ALA A 107 11.78 -14.08 -2.28
N VAL A 108 11.18 -13.37 -3.24
CA VAL A 108 11.20 -11.90 -3.29
C VAL A 108 10.30 -11.28 -2.23
N PHE A 109 9.31 -12.03 -1.73
CA PHE A 109 8.34 -11.55 -0.75
C PHE A 109 8.68 -11.98 0.68
N ASP A 110 9.76 -12.74 0.86
CA ASP A 110 10.25 -13.20 2.15
C ASP A 110 11.60 -12.57 2.49
N ASP A 111 11.57 -11.59 3.40
CA ASP A 111 12.75 -10.87 3.88
C ASP A 111 13.77 -11.81 4.57
N HIS A 112 13.38 -13.05 4.91
CA HIS A 112 14.26 -14.04 5.55
C HIS A 112 14.96 -14.98 4.58
N VAL A 113 14.58 -14.97 3.29
CA VAL A 113 15.15 -15.87 2.27
C VAL A 113 16.25 -15.15 1.48
N GLU A 114 17.45 -15.73 1.48
CA GLU A 114 18.54 -15.22 0.65
C GLU A 114 18.37 -15.65 -0.81
N ILE A 115 18.43 -14.68 -1.73
CA ILE A 115 18.27 -14.95 -3.17
C ILE A 115 19.59 -15.48 -3.75
N THR A 116 19.70 -16.81 -3.83
CA THR A 116 20.85 -17.51 -4.43
C THR A 116 20.93 -17.32 -5.95
N LYS A 117 22.05 -17.75 -6.55
CA LYS A 117 22.24 -17.68 -8.00
C LYS A 117 21.21 -18.56 -8.74
N GLU A 118 20.93 -19.74 -8.21
CA GLU A 118 19.96 -20.69 -8.77
C GLU A 118 18.55 -20.09 -8.79
N ILE A 119 18.15 -19.40 -7.72
CA ILE A 119 16.87 -18.68 -7.67
C ILE A 119 16.84 -17.56 -8.70
N LYS A 120 17.91 -16.78 -8.83
CA LYS A 120 17.98 -15.70 -9.85
C LYS A 120 17.87 -16.23 -11.26
N ASP A 121 18.52 -17.36 -11.55
CA ASP A 121 18.48 -17.97 -12.87
C ASP A 121 17.07 -18.54 -13.17
N ALA A 122 16.44 -19.23 -12.20
CA ALA A 122 15.05 -19.67 -12.30
C ALA A 122 14.06 -18.50 -12.47
N GLN A 123 14.30 -17.35 -11.81
CA GLN A 123 13.50 -16.14 -11.99
C GLN A 123 13.65 -15.54 -13.39
N LYS A 124 14.87 -15.50 -13.93
CA LYS A 124 15.11 -15.01 -15.31
C LYS A 124 14.43 -15.91 -16.34
N GLU A 125 14.57 -17.22 -16.18
CA GLU A 125 13.90 -18.23 -17.00
C GLU A 125 12.38 -18.01 -16.97
N SER A 126 11.82 -17.97 -15.76
CA SER A 126 10.39 -17.74 -15.57
C SER A 126 9.92 -16.42 -16.19
N ARG A 127 10.69 -15.33 -16.05
CA ARG A 127 10.37 -14.03 -16.66
C ARG A 127 10.31 -14.10 -18.18
N LEU A 128 11.31 -14.72 -18.82
CA LEU A 128 11.35 -14.87 -20.28
C LEU A 128 10.15 -15.68 -20.79
N ARG A 129 9.88 -16.84 -20.16
CA ARG A 129 8.75 -17.70 -20.49
C ARG A 129 7.42 -16.93 -20.37
N SER A 130 7.23 -16.22 -19.26
CA SER A 130 5.99 -15.48 -18.98
C SER A 130 5.80 -14.34 -19.98
N ALA A 131 6.88 -13.63 -20.33
CA ALA A 131 6.87 -12.55 -21.34
C ALA A 131 6.52 -13.06 -22.75
N LEU A 132 7.11 -14.18 -23.19
CA LEU A 132 6.79 -14.80 -24.48
C LEU A 132 5.34 -15.30 -24.53
N ALA A 133 4.86 -15.89 -23.43
CA ALA A 133 3.50 -16.39 -23.33
C ALA A 133 2.46 -15.27 -23.41
N ILE A 134 2.66 -14.15 -22.69
CA ILE A 134 1.74 -13.02 -22.80
C ILE A 134 1.78 -12.40 -24.20
N GLN A 135 2.96 -12.26 -24.83
CA GLN A 135 3.05 -11.78 -26.21
C GLN A 135 2.24 -12.66 -27.18
N LEU A 136 2.33 -13.98 -27.06
CA LEU A 136 1.53 -14.90 -27.86
C LEU A 136 0.02 -14.73 -27.61
N ILE A 137 -0.41 -14.63 -26.35
CA ILE A 137 -1.82 -14.39 -26.00
C ILE A 137 -2.33 -13.11 -26.67
N LEU A 138 -1.55 -12.03 -26.63
CA LEU A 138 -1.95 -10.73 -27.15
C LEU A 138 -1.99 -10.72 -28.68
N GLN A 139 -1.05 -11.41 -29.35
CA GLN A 139 -1.12 -11.63 -30.80
C GLN A 139 -2.30 -12.50 -31.23
N LEU A 140 -2.59 -13.56 -30.48
CA LEU A 140 -3.79 -14.37 -30.73
C LEU A 140 -5.06 -13.53 -30.53
N SER A 141 -5.09 -12.66 -29.51
CA SER A 141 -6.22 -11.79 -29.20
C SER A 141 -6.43 -10.69 -30.23
N SER A 142 -5.39 -10.26 -30.95
CA SER A 142 -5.52 -9.28 -32.03
C SER A 142 -6.00 -9.90 -33.34
N LYS A 143 -5.57 -11.14 -33.65
CA LYS A 143 -5.80 -11.75 -34.97
C LYS A 143 -6.92 -12.79 -35.04
N ALA A 144 -7.12 -13.61 -34.01
CA ALA A 144 -8.06 -14.73 -34.07
C ALA A 144 -9.54 -14.34 -33.89
N PRO A 145 -9.94 -13.38 -33.03
CA PRO A 145 -11.37 -13.11 -32.74
C PRO A 145 -12.27 -12.80 -33.94
N PRO A 146 -11.81 -12.09 -34.99
CA PRO A 146 -12.64 -11.84 -36.17
C PRO A 146 -13.13 -13.11 -36.88
N GLY A 147 -12.33 -14.19 -36.84
CA GLY A 147 -12.64 -15.48 -37.47
C GLY A 147 -13.31 -16.51 -36.56
N LEU A 148 -13.38 -16.27 -35.26
CA LEU A 148 -13.97 -17.19 -34.28
C LEU A 148 -15.49 -17.04 -34.20
N SER A 149 -16.19 -18.18 -34.19
CA SER A 149 -17.63 -18.26 -33.91
C SER A 149 -17.95 -17.82 -32.48
N ASP A 150 -17.12 -18.22 -31.51
CA ASP A 150 -17.19 -17.79 -30.11
C ASP A 150 -16.01 -16.91 -29.75
N ARG A 151 -16.24 -15.60 -29.68
CA ARG A 151 -15.23 -14.62 -29.29
C ARG A 151 -14.90 -14.63 -27.81
N SER A 152 -15.69 -15.32 -26.98
CA SER A 152 -15.46 -15.39 -25.54
C SER A 152 -14.17 -16.15 -25.19
N ILE A 153 -13.66 -17.00 -26.09
CA ILE A 153 -12.39 -17.72 -25.97
C ILE A 153 -11.24 -16.75 -25.71
N ALA A 154 -11.17 -15.65 -26.47
CA ALA A 154 -10.13 -14.64 -26.30
C ALA A 154 -10.26 -13.89 -24.96
N SER A 155 -11.45 -13.84 -24.36
CA SER A 155 -11.69 -13.22 -23.05
C SER A 155 -12.03 -14.25 -21.96
N SER A 156 -11.45 -15.44 -22.04
CA SER A 156 -11.66 -16.48 -21.04
C SER A 156 -11.07 -16.06 -19.68
N PRO A 157 -11.54 -16.65 -18.56
CA PRO A 157 -10.97 -16.35 -17.24
C PRO A 157 -9.46 -16.57 -17.16
N ASP A 158 -8.94 -17.59 -17.85
CA ASP A 158 -7.51 -17.91 -17.89
C ASP A 158 -6.69 -16.86 -18.64
N VAL A 159 -7.19 -16.39 -19.78
CA VAL A 159 -6.51 -15.34 -20.56
C VAL A 159 -6.49 -14.02 -19.78
N VAL A 160 -7.61 -13.67 -19.15
CA VAL A 160 -7.70 -12.44 -18.34
C VAL A 160 -6.86 -12.55 -17.08
N LEU A 161 -6.80 -13.73 -16.45
CA LEU A 161 -5.91 -13.99 -15.32
C LEU A 161 -4.44 -13.77 -15.73
N ALA A 162 -4.01 -14.40 -16.83
CA ALA A 162 -2.66 -14.29 -17.35
C ALA A 162 -2.27 -12.82 -17.63
N ALA A 163 -3.12 -12.07 -18.31
CA ALA A 163 -2.87 -10.65 -18.57
C ALA A 163 -2.86 -9.82 -17.27
N ALA A 164 -3.75 -10.11 -16.31
CA ALA A 164 -3.82 -9.39 -15.03
C ALA A 164 -2.53 -9.51 -14.20
N CYS A 165 -1.74 -10.57 -14.40
CA CYS A 165 -0.43 -10.76 -13.75
C CYS A 165 0.59 -9.67 -14.11
N PHE A 166 0.43 -8.97 -15.24
CA PHE A 166 1.41 -7.99 -15.73
C PHE A 166 0.99 -6.53 -15.54
N THR A 167 -0.02 -6.29 -14.71
CA THR A 167 -0.63 -4.95 -14.53
C THR A 167 0.18 -4.01 -13.64
N GLU A 168 1.41 -4.37 -13.27
CA GLU A 168 2.35 -3.47 -12.59
C GLU A 168 3.79 -3.76 -12.94
N GLN A 169 4.49 -2.68 -13.33
CA GLN A 169 5.90 -2.67 -13.66
C GLN A 169 6.84 -3.01 -12.48
N LYS A 170 6.41 -2.79 -11.24
CA LYS A 170 7.21 -3.09 -10.03
C LYS A 170 7.28 -4.58 -9.71
N ASP A 171 6.43 -5.40 -10.31
CA ASP A 171 6.45 -6.84 -10.05
C ASP A 171 7.69 -7.49 -10.70
N PRO A 172 8.35 -8.45 -10.01
CA PRO A 172 9.66 -8.95 -10.45
C PRO A 172 9.61 -9.80 -11.73
N TRP A 173 8.42 -10.23 -12.16
CA TRP A 173 8.21 -10.97 -13.41
C TRP A 173 7.74 -10.07 -14.58
N THR A 174 7.48 -8.79 -14.35
CA THR A 174 6.93 -7.89 -15.36
C THR A 174 8.04 -7.11 -16.08
N THR A 175 7.90 -6.99 -17.40
CA THR A 175 8.69 -6.09 -18.25
C THR A 175 7.84 -4.89 -18.69
N GLU A 176 8.46 -3.79 -19.10
CA GLU A 176 7.76 -2.58 -19.58
C GLU A 176 6.81 -2.92 -20.75
N ASP A 177 7.32 -3.61 -21.77
CA ASP A 177 6.52 -4.05 -22.92
C ASP A 177 5.34 -4.93 -22.49
N SER A 178 5.59 -5.96 -21.66
CA SER A 178 4.52 -6.85 -21.19
C SER A 178 3.45 -6.13 -20.38
N HIS A 179 3.83 -5.09 -19.64
CA HIS A 179 2.90 -4.28 -18.86
C HIS A 179 2.00 -3.46 -19.77
N ASP A 180 2.58 -2.78 -20.74
CA ASP A 180 1.86 -1.86 -21.61
C ASP A 180 0.90 -2.63 -22.52
N GLU A 181 1.37 -3.72 -23.12
CA GLU A 181 0.54 -4.57 -23.97
C GLU A 181 -0.59 -5.24 -23.17
N ALA A 182 -0.31 -5.79 -21.98
CA ALA A 182 -1.34 -6.43 -21.15
C ALA A 182 -2.36 -5.41 -20.62
N SER A 183 -1.93 -4.22 -20.22
CA SER A 183 -2.82 -3.15 -19.75
C SER A 183 -3.75 -2.67 -20.86
N MET A 184 -3.21 -2.44 -22.06
CA MET A 184 -4.00 -2.07 -23.24
C MET A 184 -5.04 -3.15 -23.57
N TYR A 185 -4.63 -4.42 -23.56
CA TYR A 185 -5.53 -5.54 -23.80
C TYR A 185 -6.65 -5.62 -22.76
N LEU A 186 -6.33 -5.49 -21.47
CA LEU A 186 -7.31 -5.54 -20.40
C LEU A 186 -8.28 -4.35 -20.46
N ASP A 187 -7.81 -3.17 -20.83
CA ASP A 187 -8.68 -2.00 -20.97
C ASP A 187 -9.67 -2.16 -22.12
N VAL A 188 -9.25 -2.70 -23.27
CA VAL A 188 -10.17 -3.03 -24.37
C VAL A 188 -11.12 -4.16 -23.98
N THR A 189 -10.59 -5.23 -23.41
CA THR A 189 -11.37 -6.45 -23.15
C THR A 189 -12.37 -6.25 -22.02
N MET A 190 -12.06 -5.39 -21.04
CA MET A 190 -12.88 -5.08 -19.86
C MET A 190 -13.61 -3.74 -19.98
N GLN A 191 -13.78 -3.18 -21.17
CA GLN A 191 -14.73 -2.08 -21.39
C GLN A 191 -16.16 -2.51 -21.02
N ASP A 192 -16.86 -1.63 -20.31
CA ASP A 192 -18.24 -1.72 -19.80
C ASP A 192 -18.86 -3.13 -19.65
N GLY A 193 -18.90 -3.64 -18.42
CA GLY A 193 -19.95 -4.59 -18.01
C GLY A 193 -19.59 -6.08 -17.95
N LYS A 194 -18.32 -6.50 -18.08
CA LYS A 194 -17.92 -7.91 -17.87
C LYS A 194 -17.79 -8.30 -16.39
N TRP A 195 -18.74 -7.88 -15.55
CA TRP A 195 -18.76 -8.20 -14.12
C TRP A 195 -18.92 -9.70 -13.85
N ASP A 196 -19.63 -10.43 -14.72
CA ASP A 196 -19.72 -11.88 -14.63
C ASP A 196 -18.38 -12.58 -14.82
N LEU A 197 -17.49 -12.01 -15.64
CA LEU A 197 -16.13 -12.53 -15.79
C LEU A 197 -15.30 -12.29 -14.53
N ILE A 198 -15.40 -11.10 -13.92
CA ILE A 198 -14.78 -10.81 -12.62
C ILE A 198 -15.33 -11.77 -11.55
N ALA A 199 -16.63 -12.04 -11.54
CA ALA A 199 -17.25 -12.99 -10.63
C ALA A 199 -16.71 -14.41 -10.82
N ARG A 200 -16.58 -14.88 -12.06
CA ARG A 200 -15.97 -16.19 -12.39
C ARG A 200 -14.51 -16.24 -11.97
N LEU A 201 -13.71 -15.22 -12.30
CA LEU A 201 -12.30 -15.14 -11.92
C LEU A 201 -12.12 -15.22 -10.39
N LEU A 202 -12.93 -14.49 -9.64
CA LEU A 202 -12.92 -14.54 -8.18
C LEU A 202 -13.32 -15.92 -7.64
N LYS A 203 -14.37 -16.54 -8.17
CA LYS A 203 -14.88 -17.83 -7.70
C LYS A 203 -14.00 -19.02 -8.08
N GLU A 204 -13.53 -19.06 -9.32
CA GLU A 204 -12.88 -20.21 -9.94
C GLU A 204 -11.35 -20.17 -9.77
N LYS A 205 -10.74 -18.99 -9.77
CA LYS A 205 -9.27 -18.86 -9.78
C LYS A 205 -8.72 -18.31 -8.47
N ILE A 206 -9.32 -17.26 -7.91
CA ILE A 206 -8.75 -16.58 -6.72
C ILE A 206 -9.18 -17.21 -5.41
N ARG A 207 -10.48 -17.38 -5.16
CA ARG A 207 -11.01 -17.90 -3.88
C ARG A 207 -10.39 -19.26 -3.48
N PRO A 208 -10.19 -20.23 -4.40
CA PRO A 208 -9.55 -21.50 -4.04
C PRO A 208 -8.16 -21.34 -3.41
N LEU A 209 -7.40 -20.32 -3.81
CA LEU A 209 -6.06 -20.05 -3.28
C LEU A 209 -6.07 -19.66 -1.80
N PHE A 210 -7.16 -19.07 -1.31
CA PHE A 210 -7.30 -18.59 0.07
C PHE A 210 -8.19 -19.48 0.95
N THR A 211 -8.75 -20.56 0.39
CA THR A 211 -9.78 -21.36 1.10
C THR A 211 -9.23 -22.13 2.30
N LYS A 212 -7.96 -22.54 2.27
CA LYS A 212 -7.31 -23.23 3.39
C LYS A 212 -6.89 -22.28 4.52
N ALA A 213 -6.60 -21.02 4.19
CA ALA A 213 -6.32 -19.95 5.14
C ALA A 213 -7.63 -19.40 5.77
N LYS A 214 -8.36 -20.24 6.50
CA LYS A 214 -9.65 -19.87 7.09
C LYS A 214 -9.46 -18.91 8.27
N ASN A 215 -9.99 -17.70 8.13
CA ASN A 215 -10.14 -16.79 9.25
C ASN A 215 -11.41 -17.16 10.07
N PRO A 216 -11.28 -17.46 11.38
CA PRO A 216 -12.41 -17.90 12.22
C PRO A 216 -13.45 -16.80 12.49
N ALA A 217 -13.07 -15.53 12.32
CA ALA A 217 -13.91 -14.36 12.54
C ALA A 217 -14.92 -14.10 11.41
N ILE A 218 -14.88 -14.88 10.33
CA ILE A 218 -15.83 -14.78 9.22
C ILE A 218 -16.52 -16.11 8.88
N THR A 219 -17.72 -16.03 8.31
CA THR A 219 -18.45 -17.18 7.75
C THR A 219 -17.96 -17.48 6.32
N SER A 220 -18.38 -18.61 5.75
CA SER A 220 -18.11 -18.97 4.34
C SER A 220 -18.69 -17.96 3.33
N GLU A 221 -19.65 -17.14 3.75
CA GLU A 221 -20.25 -16.02 3.03
C GLU A 221 -19.54 -14.68 3.27
N GLY A 222 -18.38 -14.68 3.96
CA GLY A 222 -17.60 -13.47 4.20
C GLY A 222 -18.27 -12.46 5.15
N ARG A 223 -19.23 -12.89 5.99
CA ARG A 223 -19.84 -12.05 7.05
C ARG A 223 -19.16 -12.31 8.38
N LYS A 224 -19.28 -11.39 9.35
CA LYS A 224 -18.78 -11.64 10.71
C LYS A 224 -19.36 -12.93 11.29
N ASN A 225 -18.49 -13.80 11.79
CA ASN A 225 -18.86 -14.97 12.57
C ASN A 225 -19.03 -14.56 14.05
N PHE A 226 -20.24 -14.75 14.59
CA PHE A 226 -20.55 -14.46 15.99
C PHE A 226 -20.11 -15.57 16.96
N HIS A 227 -19.77 -16.74 16.42
CA HIS A 227 -19.30 -17.89 17.19
C HIS A 227 -17.99 -18.42 16.58
N PRO A 228 -16.91 -17.63 16.62
CA PRO A 228 -15.61 -18.07 16.12
C PRO A 228 -15.10 -19.21 16.99
N VAL A 229 -14.75 -20.34 16.35
CA VAL A 229 -13.98 -21.38 17.02
C VAL A 229 -12.54 -20.90 17.07
N PRO A 230 -11.93 -20.74 18.27
CA PRO A 230 -10.54 -20.31 18.37
C PRO A 230 -9.63 -21.28 17.64
N LEU A 231 -8.72 -20.76 16.82
CA LEU A 231 -7.68 -21.58 16.21
C LEU A 231 -6.74 -22.12 17.31
N SER A 232 -6.16 -23.30 17.05
CA SER A 232 -5.09 -23.85 17.89
C SER A 232 -3.95 -22.84 18.01
N ARG A 233 -3.34 -22.74 19.20
CA ARG A 233 -2.17 -21.87 19.43
C ARG A 233 -0.97 -22.23 18.56
N PHE A 234 -0.90 -23.49 18.14
CA PHE A 234 0.04 -23.95 17.13
C PHE A 234 -0.69 -24.04 15.80
N ASP A 235 -0.35 -23.12 14.90
CA ASP A 235 -0.82 -23.17 13.53
C ASP A 235 0.11 -24.09 12.73
N GLY A 236 -0.39 -25.28 12.39
CA GLY A 236 0.32 -26.22 11.52
C GLY A 236 0.55 -25.67 10.10
N SER A 237 -0.12 -24.58 9.71
CA SER A 237 0.07 -23.92 8.41
C SER A 237 1.46 -23.28 8.24
N ILE A 238 2.18 -23.05 9.34
CA ILE A 238 3.58 -22.62 9.31
C ILE A 238 4.47 -23.71 8.71
N LEU A 239 4.05 -24.98 8.78
CA LEU A 239 4.81 -26.15 8.33
C LEU A 239 4.28 -26.76 7.03
N ASP A 240 3.18 -26.22 6.47
CA ASP A 240 2.54 -26.75 5.27
C ASP A 240 2.32 -25.64 4.23
N ASP A 241 3.27 -25.52 3.30
CA ASP A 241 3.22 -24.60 2.17
C ASP A 241 1.96 -24.77 1.31
N GLU A 242 1.33 -25.95 1.33
CA GLU A 242 0.08 -26.19 0.61
C GLU A 242 -1.14 -25.50 1.23
N MET A 243 -1.04 -25.01 2.48
CA MET A 243 -2.08 -24.23 3.14
C MET A 243 -2.13 -22.78 2.65
N LYS A 244 -1.02 -22.25 2.12
CA LYS A 244 -0.90 -20.87 1.63
C LYS A 244 -0.35 -20.85 0.20
N PRO A 245 -1.07 -21.41 -0.79
CA PRO A 245 -0.56 -21.50 -2.16
C PRO A 245 -0.27 -20.11 -2.76
N TRP A 246 -1.03 -19.07 -2.39
CA TRP A 246 -0.78 -17.69 -2.82
C TRP A 246 0.59 -17.13 -2.37
N LYS A 247 1.22 -17.70 -1.34
CA LYS A 247 2.52 -17.28 -0.79
C LYS A 247 3.68 -17.93 -1.54
N PHE A 248 3.53 -19.23 -1.82
CA PHE A 248 4.65 -20.07 -2.28
C PHE A 248 4.56 -20.46 -3.76
N ARG A 249 3.37 -20.70 -4.30
CA ARG A 249 3.17 -21.21 -5.66
C ARG A 249 2.55 -20.19 -6.59
N ASP A 250 1.42 -19.66 -6.18
CA ASP A 250 0.55 -18.76 -6.94
C ASP A 250 0.82 -17.29 -6.55
N VAL A 251 2.09 -16.87 -6.65
CA VAL A 251 2.60 -15.56 -6.19
C VAL A 251 1.93 -14.36 -6.88
N TYR A 252 1.29 -14.58 -8.02
CA TYR A 252 0.52 -13.59 -8.75
C TYR A 252 -0.82 -13.23 -8.08
N ALA A 253 -1.30 -14.01 -7.10
CA ALA A 253 -2.65 -13.87 -6.55
C ALA A 253 -2.92 -12.46 -6.01
N THR A 254 -1.98 -11.88 -5.27
CA THR A 254 -2.10 -10.53 -4.71
C THR A 254 -2.15 -9.45 -5.79
N ARG A 255 -1.37 -9.62 -6.88
CA ARG A 255 -1.40 -8.71 -8.04
C ARG A 255 -2.76 -8.73 -8.72
N VAL A 256 -3.28 -9.92 -9.00
CA VAL A 256 -4.59 -10.08 -9.64
C VAL A 256 -5.71 -9.54 -8.75
N LEU A 257 -5.65 -9.77 -7.44
CA LEU A 257 -6.58 -9.15 -6.48
C LEU A 257 -6.53 -7.61 -6.53
N SER A 258 -5.33 -7.02 -6.55
CA SER A 258 -5.14 -5.57 -6.69
C SER A 258 -5.78 -5.06 -7.98
N TRP A 259 -5.55 -5.75 -9.10
CA TRP A 259 -6.15 -5.39 -10.39
C TRP A 259 -7.68 -5.47 -10.35
N ILE A 260 -8.26 -6.56 -9.84
CA ILE A 260 -9.72 -6.73 -9.70
C ILE A 260 -10.30 -5.58 -8.87
N ILE A 261 -9.70 -5.26 -7.71
CA ILE A 261 -10.17 -4.17 -6.84
C ILE A 261 -10.14 -2.83 -7.57
N SER A 262 -9.11 -2.58 -8.37
CA SER A 262 -8.93 -1.33 -9.12
C SER A 262 -9.98 -1.12 -10.21
N ARG A 263 -10.74 -2.17 -10.59
CA ARG A 263 -11.85 -2.04 -11.55
C ARG A 263 -13.12 -1.46 -10.94
N TYR A 264 -13.31 -1.53 -9.62
CA TYR A 264 -14.52 -0.99 -9.00
C TYR A 264 -14.48 0.54 -8.98
N LYS A 265 -15.50 1.15 -9.60
CA LYS A 265 -15.76 2.59 -9.56
C LYS A 265 -16.98 2.87 -8.69
N PRO A 266 -17.16 4.09 -8.16
CA PRO A 266 -18.32 4.44 -7.33
C PRO A 266 -19.68 4.19 -8.01
N THR A 267 -19.73 4.27 -9.34
CA THR A 267 -20.92 4.00 -10.16
C THR A 267 -21.38 2.54 -10.11
N ASN A 268 -20.48 1.60 -9.78
CA ASN A 268 -20.70 0.16 -9.92
C ASN A 268 -21.00 -0.50 -8.57
N LYS A 269 -21.67 0.23 -7.67
CA LYS A 269 -21.96 -0.17 -6.28
C LYS A 269 -22.58 -1.57 -6.17
N ALA A 270 -23.56 -1.89 -7.01
CA ALA A 270 -24.25 -3.19 -6.96
C ALA A 270 -23.29 -4.37 -7.18
N HIS A 271 -22.39 -4.28 -8.17
CA HIS A 271 -21.39 -5.30 -8.44
C HIS A 271 -20.34 -5.39 -7.35
N LEU A 272 -19.89 -4.24 -6.82
CA LEU A 272 -18.99 -4.20 -5.67
C LEU A 272 -19.61 -4.97 -4.51
N GLU A 273 -20.85 -4.65 -4.12
CA GLU A 273 -21.52 -5.30 -3.00
C GLU A 273 -21.75 -6.80 -3.21
N ALA A 274 -22.04 -7.22 -4.45
CA ALA A 274 -22.20 -8.62 -4.81
C ALA A 274 -20.89 -9.42 -4.73
N HIS A 275 -19.77 -8.81 -5.12
CA HIS A 275 -18.46 -9.46 -5.15
C HIS A 275 -17.69 -9.34 -3.83
N PHE A 276 -18.05 -8.39 -2.97
CA PHE A 276 -17.37 -8.13 -1.70
C PHE A 276 -17.16 -9.38 -0.83
N PRO A 277 -18.16 -10.28 -0.65
CA PRO A 277 -17.97 -11.55 0.05
C PRO A 277 -16.85 -12.46 -0.47
N LEU A 278 -16.52 -12.36 -1.77
CA LEU A 278 -15.47 -13.16 -2.40
C LEU A 278 -14.08 -12.55 -2.18
N LEU A 279 -14.01 -11.24 -1.92
CA LEU A 279 -12.76 -10.49 -1.70
C LEU A 279 -12.33 -10.52 -0.24
N VAL A 280 -13.29 -10.44 0.69
CA VAL A 280 -13.04 -10.34 2.13
C VAL A 280 -12.14 -11.46 2.69
N PRO A 281 -12.36 -12.76 2.38
CA PRO A 281 -11.50 -13.81 2.90
C PRO A 281 -10.04 -13.68 2.46
N ALA A 282 -9.80 -13.28 1.21
CA ALA A 282 -8.45 -13.11 0.68
C ALA A 282 -7.74 -11.91 1.32
N ILE A 283 -8.43 -10.78 1.47
CA ILE A 283 -7.87 -9.58 2.11
C ILE A 283 -7.54 -9.88 3.58
N LEU A 284 -8.43 -10.54 4.32
CA LEU A 284 -8.19 -10.90 5.71
C LEU A 284 -7.04 -11.91 5.87
N ALA A 285 -6.99 -12.94 5.02
CA ALA A 285 -5.91 -13.92 5.03
C ALA A 285 -4.52 -13.26 4.83
N LEU A 286 -4.43 -12.21 4.01
CA LEU A 286 -3.21 -11.43 3.83
C LEU A 286 -2.86 -10.60 5.08
N ILE A 287 -3.85 -9.94 5.70
CA ILE A 287 -3.64 -9.13 6.93
C ILE A 287 -3.22 -10.01 8.13
N ASP A 288 -3.80 -11.20 8.22
CA ASP A 288 -3.55 -12.15 9.31
C ASP A 288 -2.25 -12.93 9.13
N ASP A 289 -1.59 -12.87 7.96
CA ASP A 289 -0.38 -13.65 7.67
C ASP A 289 0.78 -13.32 8.63
N ASP A 290 1.66 -14.29 8.86
CA ASP A 290 2.88 -14.14 9.66
C ASP A 290 3.92 -13.23 8.99
N ASN A 291 3.98 -13.20 7.66
CA ASN A 291 4.95 -12.41 6.92
C ASN A 291 4.45 -10.96 6.72
N LEU A 292 5.31 -10.00 7.11
CA LEU A 292 5.00 -8.57 7.14
C LEU A 292 4.69 -7.98 5.76
N THR A 293 5.28 -8.53 4.69
CA THR A 293 5.03 -8.11 3.30
C THR A 293 3.58 -8.36 2.93
N PHE A 294 3.03 -9.53 3.29
CA PHE A 294 1.63 -9.86 3.02
C PHE A 294 0.67 -9.09 3.94
N LYS A 295 1.03 -8.89 5.22
CA LYS A 295 0.26 -8.00 6.10
C LYS A 295 0.10 -6.60 5.51
N ARG A 296 1.20 -6.03 5.00
CA ARG A 296 1.21 -4.72 4.34
C ARG A 296 0.32 -4.73 3.10
N MET A 297 0.50 -5.70 2.21
CA MET A 297 -0.30 -5.80 0.98
C MET A 297 -1.79 -5.97 1.29
N GLY A 298 -2.15 -6.73 2.32
CA GLY A 298 -3.53 -6.85 2.80
C GLY A 298 -4.12 -5.50 3.22
N CYS A 299 -3.38 -4.70 4.00
CA CYS A 299 -3.78 -3.35 4.40
C CYS A 299 -3.93 -2.39 3.20
N GLU A 300 -3.04 -2.48 2.21
CA GLU A 300 -3.10 -1.68 0.98
C GLU A 300 -4.31 -2.06 0.12
N LEU A 301 -4.56 -3.35 -0.10
CA LEU A 301 -5.74 -3.83 -0.82
C LEU A 301 -7.04 -3.42 -0.13
N PHE A 302 -7.08 -3.49 1.20
CA PHE A 302 -8.21 -3.03 1.98
C PHE A 302 -8.43 -1.52 1.81
N SER A 303 -7.36 -0.72 1.87
CA SER A 303 -7.44 0.72 1.63
C SER A 303 -7.96 1.04 0.23
N LYS A 304 -7.51 0.29 -0.79
CA LYS A 304 -7.99 0.46 -2.18
C LYS A 304 -9.48 0.16 -2.32
N ILE A 305 -9.99 -0.91 -1.72
CA ILE A 305 -11.43 -1.25 -1.83
C ILE A 305 -12.33 -0.33 -0.99
N LEU A 306 -11.80 0.28 0.07
CA LEU A 306 -12.53 1.28 0.87
C LEU A 306 -12.86 2.54 0.07
N GLN A 307 -12.02 2.95 -0.90
CA GLN A 307 -12.26 4.15 -1.70
C GLN A 307 -13.61 4.12 -2.46
N PRO A 308 -13.91 3.13 -3.31
CA PRO A 308 -15.21 3.05 -3.99
C PRO A 308 -16.37 2.77 -3.02
N ILE A 309 -16.16 2.09 -1.88
CA ILE A 309 -17.19 1.91 -0.85
C ILE A 309 -17.59 3.26 -0.26
N HIS A 310 -16.61 4.08 0.13
CA HIS A 310 -16.84 5.41 0.68
C HIS A 310 -17.52 6.33 -0.33
N GLN A 311 -16.97 6.43 -1.54
CA GLN A 311 -17.45 7.32 -2.59
C GLN A 311 -18.85 6.97 -3.09
N SER A 312 -19.23 5.69 -3.11
CA SER A 312 -20.57 5.24 -3.48
C SER A 312 -21.60 5.30 -2.33
N GLY A 313 -21.16 5.65 -1.12
CA GLY A 313 -22.00 5.63 0.07
C GLY A 313 -22.57 4.23 0.38
N SER A 314 -21.77 3.18 0.18
CA SER A 314 -22.16 1.82 0.54
C SER A 314 -22.06 1.60 2.04
N ASP A 315 -23.09 0.99 2.63
CA ASP A 315 -23.14 0.62 4.05
C ASP A 315 -22.72 -0.84 4.30
N ILE A 316 -22.12 -1.49 3.29
CA ILE A 316 -21.83 -2.93 3.32
C ILE A 316 -20.99 -3.36 4.52
N LEU A 317 -20.04 -2.54 4.97
CA LEU A 317 -19.19 -2.83 6.14
C LEU A 317 -19.97 -2.87 7.47
N VAL A 318 -21.01 -2.04 7.58
CA VAL A 318 -21.89 -2.00 8.76
C VAL A 318 -22.89 -3.13 8.67
N ARG A 319 -23.54 -3.28 7.51
CA ARG A 319 -24.56 -4.31 7.26
C ARG A 319 -24.04 -5.74 7.43
N THR A 320 -22.77 -5.99 7.10
CA THR A 320 -22.13 -7.31 7.25
C THR A 320 -21.35 -7.48 8.57
N ASN A 321 -21.36 -6.46 9.43
CA ASN A 321 -20.58 -6.41 10.68
C ASN A 321 -19.07 -6.60 10.50
N LEU A 322 -18.53 -6.34 9.30
CA LEU A 322 -17.11 -6.50 9.02
C LEU A 322 -16.24 -5.35 9.56
N THR A 323 -16.85 -4.24 9.97
CA THR A 323 -16.12 -3.11 10.56
C THR A 323 -15.23 -3.55 11.73
N SER A 324 -15.78 -4.30 12.70
CA SER A 324 -14.97 -4.79 13.82
C SER A 324 -13.97 -5.85 13.38
N VAL A 325 -14.32 -6.69 12.40
CA VAL A 325 -13.44 -7.77 11.93
C VAL A 325 -12.15 -7.20 11.34
N PHE A 326 -12.26 -6.19 10.48
CA PHE A 326 -11.07 -5.52 9.92
C PHE A 326 -10.33 -4.69 10.97
N GLU A 327 -11.03 -4.05 11.92
CA GLU A 327 -10.37 -3.37 13.03
C GLU A 327 -9.52 -4.34 13.86
N ASP A 328 -10.09 -5.50 14.22
CA ASP A 328 -9.43 -6.52 15.04
C ASP A 328 -8.28 -7.19 14.26
N ALA A 329 -8.37 -7.33 12.94
CA ALA A 329 -7.31 -7.87 12.10
C ALA A 329 -6.13 -6.90 11.91
N ILE A 330 -6.40 -5.59 11.73
CA ILE A 330 -5.33 -4.60 11.47
C ILE A 330 -4.67 -4.12 12.76
N THR A 331 -5.40 -4.05 13.89
CA THR A 331 -4.85 -3.51 15.16
C THR A 331 -3.55 -4.21 15.61
N PRO A 332 -3.40 -5.56 15.54
CA PRO A 332 -2.15 -6.24 15.86
C PRO A 332 -0.95 -5.78 15.02
N CYS A 333 -1.17 -5.34 13.78
CA CYS A 333 -0.10 -4.81 12.92
C CYS A 333 0.53 -3.54 13.49
N LEU A 334 -0.20 -2.79 14.33
CA LEU A 334 0.31 -1.57 14.98
C LEU A 334 1.36 -1.85 16.06
N LEU A 335 1.49 -3.11 16.48
CA LEU A 335 2.45 -3.55 17.49
C LEU A 335 3.74 -4.12 16.89
N SER A 336 3.87 -4.14 15.56
CA SER A 336 5.08 -4.57 14.85
C SER A 336 6.19 -3.52 14.97
N LEU A 337 6.83 -3.46 16.14
CA LEU A 337 7.81 -2.46 16.54
C LEU A 337 9.16 -3.10 16.91
N PRO A 338 10.27 -2.35 16.88
CA PRO A 338 11.52 -2.75 17.52
C PRO A 338 11.32 -3.04 19.01
N THR A 339 12.08 -3.94 19.64
CA THR A 339 13.28 -4.64 19.12
C THR A 339 12.98 -5.93 18.35
N ILE A 340 11.72 -6.38 18.32
CA ILE A 340 11.33 -7.64 17.67
C ILE A 340 11.21 -7.46 16.14
N THR A 341 10.67 -6.33 15.70
CA THR A 341 10.55 -6.00 14.27
C THR A 341 11.61 -4.96 13.87
N PRO A 342 12.43 -5.19 12.83
CA PRO A 342 13.37 -4.19 12.34
C PRO A 342 12.70 -2.88 11.94
N GLU A 343 13.38 -1.75 12.16
CA GLU A 343 12.82 -0.39 11.97
C GLU A 343 12.23 -0.18 10.57
N ASP A 344 12.94 -0.59 9.50
CA ASP A 344 12.45 -0.44 8.13
C ASP A 344 11.18 -1.26 7.87
N SER A 345 11.10 -2.48 8.39
CA SER A 345 9.93 -3.35 8.25
C SER A 345 8.73 -2.80 9.04
N SER A 346 8.97 -2.26 10.25
CA SER A 346 7.97 -1.54 11.04
C SER A 346 7.40 -0.35 10.26
N ILE A 347 8.25 0.53 9.75
CA ILE A 347 7.80 1.71 8.97
C ILE A 347 6.99 1.26 7.76
N ARG A 348 7.44 0.26 7.00
CA ARG A 348 6.70 -0.26 5.82
C ARG A 348 5.31 -0.76 6.17
N LEU A 349 5.15 -1.54 7.23
CA LEU A 349 3.85 -2.08 7.64
C LEU A 349 2.94 -1.01 8.23
N LEU A 350 3.45 -0.20 9.15
CA LEU A 350 2.67 0.87 9.80
C LEU A 350 2.20 1.92 8.80
N SER A 351 3.00 2.20 7.75
CA SER A 351 2.62 3.09 6.64
C SER A 351 1.41 2.59 5.86
N ALA A 352 1.08 1.31 5.92
CA ALA A 352 -0.15 0.76 5.33
C ALA A 352 -1.27 0.59 6.37
N ALA A 353 -0.94 0.18 7.60
CA ALA A 353 -1.92 -0.14 8.65
C ALA A 353 -2.65 1.09 9.20
N TYR A 354 -1.94 2.19 9.52
CA TYR A 354 -2.58 3.40 10.05
C TYR A 354 -3.55 4.06 9.05
N PRO A 355 -3.19 4.26 7.76
CA PRO A 355 -4.15 4.77 6.78
C PRO A 355 -5.34 3.85 6.57
N ALA A 356 -5.14 2.52 6.59
CA ALA A 356 -6.22 1.54 6.41
C ALA A 356 -7.26 1.66 7.53
N LEU A 357 -6.83 1.71 8.79
CA LEU A 357 -7.73 1.89 9.94
C LEU A 357 -8.42 3.26 9.92
N LEU A 358 -7.68 4.33 9.62
CA LEU A 358 -8.26 5.66 9.53
C LEU A 358 -9.33 5.71 8.42
N SER A 359 -9.03 5.13 7.25
CA SER A 359 -9.94 5.06 6.12
C SER A 359 -11.19 4.23 6.44
N LEU A 360 -11.05 3.12 7.19
CA LEU A 360 -12.17 2.33 7.67
C LEU A 360 -13.10 3.17 8.55
N PHE A 361 -12.55 3.86 9.56
CA PHE A 361 -13.35 4.68 10.46
C PHE A 361 -14.01 5.86 9.73
N LYS A 362 -13.30 6.51 8.80
CA LYS A 362 -13.89 7.58 7.97
C LYS A 362 -15.03 7.04 7.11
N THR A 363 -14.83 5.90 6.45
CA THR A 363 -15.84 5.27 5.59
C THR A 363 -17.11 4.92 6.36
N VAL A 364 -16.98 4.43 7.59
CA VAL A 364 -18.13 4.00 8.39
C VAL A 364 -18.84 5.17 9.07
N TYR A 365 -18.09 6.10 9.68
CA TYR A 365 -18.66 7.11 10.58
C TYR A 365 -18.73 8.53 10.01
N LYS A 366 -17.92 8.87 9.00
CA LYS A 366 -17.94 10.22 8.38
C LYS A 366 -18.74 10.29 7.07
N THR A 367 -19.13 9.17 6.48
CA THR A 367 -19.92 9.17 5.24
C THR A 367 -21.33 9.74 5.50
N PRO A 368 -21.68 10.90 4.89
CA PRO A 368 -23.00 11.49 5.04
C PRO A 368 -24.04 10.58 4.37
N SER A 369 -25.01 10.09 5.13
CA SER A 369 -26.14 9.35 4.56
C SER A 369 -27.40 10.19 4.74
N PRO A 370 -28.15 10.49 3.66
CA PRO A 370 -29.39 11.26 3.73
C PRO A 370 -30.49 10.56 4.55
N LYS A 371 -30.29 9.27 4.90
CA LYS A 371 -31.21 8.47 5.70
C LYS A 371 -30.94 8.50 7.22
N LYS A 372 -29.83 9.10 7.68
CA LYS A 372 -29.45 9.10 9.11
C LYS A 372 -30.13 10.26 9.86
N SER A 373 -30.76 9.93 10.99
CA SER A 373 -31.28 10.94 11.92
C SER A 373 -30.16 11.77 12.54
N LYS A 374 -30.48 12.96 13.07
CA LYS A 374 -29.51 13.82 13.78
C LYS A 374 -28.85 13.07 14.94
N ASP A 375 -29.62 12.27 15.68
CA ASP A 375 -29.12 11.50 16.82
C ASP A 375 -28.12 10.42 16.40
N GLN A 376 -28.38 9.74 15.27
CA GLN A 376 -27.44 8.74 14.76
C GLN A 376 -26.13 9.37 14.29
N ASN A 377 -26.19 10.55 13.65
CA ASN A 377 -24.99 11.29 13.26
C ASN A 377 -24.17 11.75 14.48
N ALA A 378 -24.82 12.15 15.57
CA ALA A 378 -24.14 12.49 16.82
C ALA A 378 -23.44 11.25 17.41
N LYS A 379 -24.12 10.11 17.46
CA LYS A 379 -23.57 8.84 17.93
C LYS A 379 -22.39 8.34 17.08
N ASP A 380 -22.47 8.49 15.76
CA ASP A 380 -21.39 8.13 14.83
C ASP A 380 -20.16 9.02 15.07
N ARG A 381 -20.35 10.33 15.29
CA ARG A 381 -19.26 11.26 15.64
C ARG A 381 -18.60 10.91 16.98
N GLU A 382 -19.40 10.56 17.98
CA GLU A 382 -18.89 10.11 19.27
C GLU A 382 -18.08 8.81 19.13
N THR A 383 -18.64 7.83 18.41
CA THR A 383 -17.97 6.53 18.17
C THR A 383 -16.67 6.73 17.38
N TYR A 384 -16.67 7.58 16.35
CA TYR A 384 -15.48 7.95 15.60
C TYR A 384 -14.40 8.53 16.53
N THR A 385 -14.78 9.52 17.35
CA THR A 385 -13.87 10.17 18.30
C THR A 385 -13.28 9.15 19.29
N ALA A 386 -14.11 8.25 19.82
CA ALA A 386 -13.67 7.18 20.71
C ALA A 386 -12.66 6.24 20.02
N LYS A 387 -12.93 5.83 18.77
CA LYS A 387 -12.04 4.95 17.99
C LYS A 387 -10.69 5.62 17.69
N ILE A 388 -10.70 6.86 17.21
CA ILE A 388 -9.48 7.64 16.95
C ILE A 388 -8.68 7.82 18.24
N SER A 389 -9.33 8.17 19.35
CA SER A 389 -8.65 8.34 20.64
C SER A 389 -8.02 7.04 21.16
N LYS A 390 -8.68 5.89 20.95
CA LYS A 390 -8.15 4.58 21.33
C LYS A 390 -6.86 4.28 20.58
N ILE A 391 -6.82 4.51 19.27
CA ILE A 391 -5.60 4.29 18.46
C ILE A 391 -4.50 5.26 18.86
N LEU A 392 -4.82 6.54 19.05
CA LEU A 392 -3.87 7.56 19.49
C LEU A 392 -3.17 7.16 20.79
N ARG A 393 -3.94 6.77 21.81
CA ARG A 393 -3.38 6.48 23.15
C ARG A 393 -2.71 5.12 23.23
N LEU A 394 -3.44 4.07 22.85
CA LEU A 394 -3.00 2.69 23.08
C LEU A 394 -1.96 2.22 22.06
N ASN A 395 -1.93 2.81 20.87
CA ASN A 395 -1.02 2.39 19.81
C ASN A 395 -0.01 3.48 19.50
N LEU A 396 -0.40 4.71 19.16
CA LEU A 396 0.59 5.72 18.73
C LEU A 396 1.48 6.23 19.87
N ILE A 397 0.88 6.82 20.91
CA ILE A 397 1.61 7.39 22.06
C ILE A 397 2.36 6.27 22.81
N SER A 398 1.69 5.14 23.07
CA SER A 398 2.31 3.97 23.68
C SER A 398 3.52 3.46 22.88
N SER A 399 3.41 3.32 21.55
CA SER A 399 4.52 2.88 20.70
C SER A 399 5.66 3.89 20.70
N PHE A 400 5.35 5.19 20.69
CA PHE A 400 6.37 6.24 20.76
C PHE A 400 7.17 6.12 22.05
N HIS A 401 6.51 5.94 23.19
CA HIS A 401 7.17 5.68 24.47
C HIS A 401 7.91 4.34 24.51
N HIS A 402 7.42 3.30 23.83
CA HIS A 402 8.11 2.02 23.78
C HIS A 402 9.47 2.11 23.08
N ILE A 403 9.51 2.81 21.94
CA ILE A 403 10.74 2.93 21.14
C ILE A 403 11.65 4.08 21.60
N SER A 404 11.16 4.93 22.50
CA SER A 404 11.93 6.06 23.06
C SER A 404 12.29 5.72 24.51
N SER A 405 13.57 5.72 24.86
CA SER A 405 13.95 5.47 26.25
C SER A 405 13.76 6.74 27.06
N SER A 406 12.64 6.84 27.75
CA SER A 406 12.50 7.65 28.97
C SER A 406 12.55 6.70 30.16
N THR A 407 13.71 6.08 30.41
CA THR A 407 13.92 5.23 31.59
C THR A 407 13.97 6.10 32.84
N PRO A 408 13.11 5.89 33.85
CA PRO A 408 13.14 6.66 35.12
C PRO A 408 14.39 6.42 35.97
N THR A 409 15.26 5.47 35.57
CA THR A 409 16.40 4.97 36.35
C THR A 409 17.77 5.39 35.81
N ALA A 410 17.83 6.14 34.71
CA ALA A 410 19.09 6.66 34.19
C ALA A 410 19.41 8.03 34.81
N ILE A 411 20.69 8.24 35.15
CA ILE A 411 21.25 9.50 35.67
C ILE A 411 21.09 10.66 34.67
N SER A 412 20.78 10.36 33.40
CA SER A 412 20.47 11.36 32.36
C SER A 412 18.97 11.61 32.26
N THR A 413 18.58 12.87 32.44
CA THR A 413 17.20 13.38 32.31
C THR A 413 16.70 13.52 30.86
N SER A 414 17.55 13.19 29.87
CA SER A 414 17.26 13.37 28.44
C SER A 414 16.71 12.09 27.81
N ALA A 415 15.60 12.21 27.07
CA ALA A 415 15.03 11.08 26.33
C ALA A 415 16.00 10.61 25.23
N SER A 416 16.08 9.29 25.02
CA SER A 416 16.86 8.69 23.92
C SER A 416 15.94 8.18 22.80
N PHE A 417 16.34 8.43 21.55
CA PHE A 417 15.62 8.03 20.34
C PHE A 417 16.47 7.07 19.48
N PRO A 418 16.56 5.78 19.84
CA PRO A 418 17.36 4.81 19.10
C PRO A 418 16.84 4.55 17.67
N HIS A 419 15.56 4.82 17.41
CA HIS A 419 14.89 4.65 16.12
C HIS A 419 14.29 5.98 15.65
N PRO A 420 15.12 6.99 15.31
CA PRO A 420 14.64 8.35 15.09
C PRO A 420 13.75 8.48 13.85
N ARG A 421 13.91 7.60 12.83
CA ARG A 421 13.02 7.58 11.65
C ARG A 421 11.63 7.08 12.03
N LEU A 422 11.56 6.01 12.82
CA LEU A 422 10.29 5.50 13.33
C LEU A 422 9.64 6.47 14.33
N SER A 423 10.41 7.11 15.21
CA SER A 423 9.89 8.17 16.10
C SER A 423 9.31 9.34 15.29
N THR A 424 9.98 9.75 14.20
CA THR A 424 9.46 10.78 13.29
C THR A 424 8.12 10.36 12.70
N PHE A 425 8.07 9.15 12.13
CA PHE A 425 6.86 8.58 11.55
C PHE A 425 5.70 8.51 12.56
N LEU A 426 5.93 8.01 13.78
CA LEU A 426 4.89 7.93 14.81
C LEU A 426 4.39 9.32 15.21
N LEU A 427 5.27 10.32 15.27
CA LEU A 427 4.90 11.69 15.63
C LEU A 427 4.08 12.38 14.53
N GLU A 428 4.36 12.11 13.25
CA GLU A 428 3.52 12.54 12.12
C GLU A 428 2.11 11.94 12.24
N TRP A 429 2.00 10.67 12.62
CA TRP A 429 0.71 10.02 12.82
C TRP A 429 -0.02 10.48 14.09
N ILE A 430 0.69 10.76 15.18
CA ILE A 430 0.11 11.43 16.37
C ILE A 430 -0.52 12.75 15.95
N THR A 431 0.20 13.55 15.15
CA THR A 431 -0.30 14.82 14.63
C THR A 431 -1.53 14.64 13.74
N THR A 432 -1.50 13.66 12.85
CA THR A 432 -2.63 13.32 11.98
C THR A 432 -3.87 12.93 12.80
N PHE A 433 -3.72 12.07 13.81
CA PHE A 433 -4.83 11.64 14.67
C PHE A 433 -5.33 12.78 15.58
N ALA A 434 -4.46 13.67 16.06
CA ALA A 434 -4.87 14.88 16.77
C ALA A 434 -5.72 15.82 15.89
N ASN A 435 -5.31 16.02 14.63
CA ASN A 435 -6.10 16.76 13.65
C ASN A 435 -7.48 16.10 13.41
N GLU A 436 -7.54 14.77 13.36
CA GLU A 436 -8.80 14.03 13.21
C GLU A 436 -9.74 14.16 14.43
N LEU A 437 -9.19 14.33 15.64
CA LEU A 437 -9.94 14.61 16.87
C LEU A 437 -10.42 16.07 16.95
N GLY A 438 -9.74 16.99 16.27
CA GLY A 438 -10.01 18.42 16.36
C GLY A 438 -9.95 18.91 17.81
N ILE A 439 -10.98 19.66 18.23
CA ILE A 439 -11.11 20.20 19.59
C ILE A 439 -11.08 19.13 20.70
N SER A 440 -11.43 17.88 20.38
CA SER A 440 -11.35 16.77 21.35
C SER A 440 -9.91 16.42 21.75
N THR A 441 -8.90 16.90 21.02
CA THR A 441 -7.48 16.81 21.38
C THR A 441 -7.19 17.39 22.77
N THR A 442 -7.97 18.39 23.21
CA THR A 442 -7.88 19.00 24.55
C THR A 442 -7.91 17.96 25.68
N LYS A 443 -8.61 16.84 25.51
CA LYS A 443 -8.74 15.77 26.52
C LYS A 443 -7.47 14.95 26.69
N TYR A 444 -6.55 15.01 25.73
CA TYR A 444 -5.37 14.15 25.66
C TYR A 444 -4.06 14.93 25.78
N LEU A 445 -4.13 16.24 26.10
CA LEU A 445 -2.93 17.08 26.27
C LEU A 445 -1.96 16.51 27.30
N GLN A 446 -2.45 15.92 28.39
CA GLN A 446 -1.60 15.31 29.41
C GLN A 446 -0.74 14.14 28.88
N GLU A 447 -1.17 13.46 27.83
CA GLU A 447 -0.42 12.38 27.20
C GLU A 447 0.42 12.88 26.01
N ILE A 448 -0.06 13.89 25.28
CA ILE A 448 0.62 14.43 24.09
C ILE A 448 1.76 15.38 24.44
N ILE A 449 1.58 16.28 25.42
CA ILE A 449 2.58 17.30 25.75
C ILE A 449 3.90 16.67 26.22
N PRO A 450 3.94 15.61 27.06
CA PRO A 450 5.19 14.95 27.42
C PRO A 450 5.97 14.40 26.22
N VAL A 451 5.29 13.84 25.22
CA VAL A 451 5.91 13.36 23.97
C VAL A 451 6.60 14.51 23.23
N LEU A 452 5.91 15.64 23.09
CA LEU A 452 6.46 16.82 22.41
C LEU A 452 7.61 17.44 23.21
N TYR A 453 7.42 17.62 24.51
CA TYR A 453 8.40 18.21 25.42
C TYR A 453 9.71 17.41 25.39
N THR A 454 9.65 16.09 25.59
CA THR A 454 10.84 15.24 25.63
C THR A 454 11.58 15.18 24.30
N THR A 455 10.87 15.33 23.18
CA THR A 455 11.48 15.37 21.85
C THR A 455 12.18 16.70 21.59
N LEU A 456 11.53 17.83 21.92
CA LEU A 456 12.05 19.18 21.68
C LEU A 456 13.18 19.59 22.64
N THR A 457 13.16 19.07 23.87
CA THR A 457 14.19 19.35 24.89
C THR A 457 15.39 18.42 24.82
N ASN A 458 15.44 17.51 23.84
CA ASN A 458 16.57 16.61 23.67
C ASN A 458 17.80 17.41 23.16
N PRO A 459 18.92 17.43 23.90
CA PRO A 459 20.12 18.16 23.50
C PRO A 459 20.77 17.62 22.22
N PHE A 460 20.46 16.38 21.83
CA PHE A 460 20.94 15.75 20.59
C PHE A 460 19.90 15.80 19.46
N GLY A 461 18.81 16.56 19.62
CA GLY A 461 17.73 16.63 18.62
C GLY A 461 18.21 17.09 17.24
N THR A 462 19.25 17.92 17.18
CA THR A 462 19.86 18.42 15.92
C THR A 462 20.54 17.31 15.11
N ALA A 463 20.89 16.17 15.73
CA ALA A 463 21.47 15.02 15.03
C ALA A 463 20.47 14.31 14.11
N HIS A 464 19.16 14.51 14.32
CA HIS A 464 18.12 14.04 13.40
C HIS A 464 17.07 15.14 13.15
N PRO A 465 17.37 16.11 12.25
CA PRO A 465 16.48 17.23 11.94
C PRO A 465 15.04 16.87 11.58
N PRO A 466 14.74 15.76 10.86
CA PRO A 466 13.36 15.40 10.54
C PRO A 466 12.47 15.18 11.78
N LEU A 467 13.00 14.53 12.83
CA LEU A 467 12.26 14.33 14.09
C LEU A 467 12.01 15.67 14.77
N LEU A 468 13.04 16.52 14.84
CA LEU A 468 12.93 17.82 15.49
C LEU A 468 11.92 18.72 14.77
N PHE A 469 12.00 18.82 13.44
CA PHE A 469 11.04 19.57 12.62
C PHE A 469 9.61 19.05 12.80
N THR A 470 9.43 17.73 12.82
CA THR A 470 8.12 17.10 13.02
C THR A 470 7.58 17.40 14.42
N ALA A 471 8.42 17.41 15.45
CA ALA A 471 8.00 17.75 16.81
C ALA A 471 7.55 19.21 16.95
N VAL A 472 8.26 20.15 16.32
CA VAL A 472 7.84 21.56 16.29
C VAL A 472 6.52 21.70 15.53
N SER A 473 6.41 21.08 14.35
CA SER A 473 5.18 21.09 13.56
C SER A 473 4.00 20.48 14.32
N ALA A 474 4.21 19.33 14.97
CA ALA A 474 3.22 18.65 15.80
C ALA A 474 2.75 19.55 16.96
N THR A 475 3.67 20.27 17.60
CA THR A 475 3.37 21.24 18.65
C THR A 475 2.46 22.35 18.13
N LYS A 476 2.77 22.92 16.96
CA LYS A 476 1.92 23.91 16.28
C LYS A 476 0.50 23.40 16.04
N PHE A 477 0.37 22.18 15.49
CA PHE A 477 -0.95 21.58 15.26
C PHE A 477 -1.70 21.28 16.55
N VAL A 478 -1.02 20.82 17.60
CA VAL A 478 -1.65 20.61 18.91
C VAL A 478 -2.16 21.93 19.49
N VAL A 479 -1.41 23.02 19.39
CA VAL A 479 -1.87 24.36 19.79
C VAL A 479 -3.13 24.76 19.02
N LEU A 480 -3.14 24.58 17.69
CA LEU A 480 -4.29 24.93 16.85
C LEU A 480 -5.55 24.11 17.20
N ASN A 481 -5.41 22.80 17.42
CA ASN A 481 -6.54 21.92 17.71
C ASN A 481 -7.02 22.03 19.16
N ALA A 482 -6.10 22.29 20.10
CA ALA A 482 -6.39 22.33 21.53
C ALA A 482 -6.41 23.76 22.10
N HIS A 483 -6.59 24.76 21.24
CA HIS A 483 -6.60 26.18 21.59
C HIS A 483 -7.45 26.54 22.83
N PRO A 484 -8.60 25.89 23.15
CA PRO A 484 -9.40 26.30 24.31
C PRO A 484 -8.74 25.97 25.66
N ARG A 485 -7.80 25.02 25.69
CA ARG A 485 -7.17 24.53 26.92
C ARG A 485 -5.65 24.61 26.92
N ILE A 486 -5.04 25.08 25.83
CA ILE A 486 -3.58 25.11 25.68
C ILE A 486 -2.88 26.03 26.68
N TRP A 487 -3.57 27.06 27.19
CA TRP A 487 -3.05 28.01 28.18
C TRP A 487 -2.52 27.37 29.46
N ARG A 488 -3.04 26.18 29.82
CA ARG A 488 -2.58 25.39 30.97
C ARG A 488 -1.19 24.80 30.78
N TRP A 489 -0.81 24.57 29.53
CA TRP A 489 0.43 23.91 29.12
C TRP A 489 1.43 24.90 28.51
N ARG A 490 1.14 26.21 28.60
CA ARG A 490 1.95 27.25 27.94
C ARG A 490 3.40 27.25 28.43
N GLY A 491 3.62 26.99 29.72
CA GLY A 491 4.96 26.97 30.32
C GLY A 491 5.79 25.82 29.78
N GLU A 492 5.24 24.62 29.75
CA GLU A 492 5.89 23.43 29.20
C GLU A 492 6.18 23.59 27.70
N ILE A 493 5.21 24.11 26.95
CA ILE A 493 5.37 24.34 25.51
C ILE A 493 6.44 25.40 25.24
N LEU A 494 6.39 26.55 25.93
CA LEU A 494 7.40 27.60 25.77
C LEU A 494 8.78 27.11 26.18
N GLY A 495 8.91 26.40 27.31
CA GLY A 495 10.17 25.83 27.76
C GLY A 495 10.75 24.85 26.73
N ALA A 496 9.92 23.99 26.15
CA ALA A 496 10.34 23.06 25.11
C ALA A 496 10.81 23.77 23.82
N LEU A 497 10.07 24.78 23.36
CA LEU A 497 10.42 25.55 22.17
C LEU A 497 11.70 26.39 22.38
N CYS A 498 11.88 26.98 23.56
CA CYS A 498 13.08 27.72 23.92
C CYS A 498 14.31 26.80 23.97
N ALA A 499 14.22 25.64 24.63
CA ALA A 499 15.31 24.66 24.65
C ALA A 499 15.70 24.21 23.23
N CYS A 500 14.70 23.83 22.42
CA CYS A 500 14.92 23.43 21.03
C CYS A 500 15.60 24.53 20.20
N TRP A 501 15.23 25.80 20.43
CA TRP A 501 15.84 26.93 19.77
C TRP A 501 17.31 27.08 20.15
N LEU A 502 17.64 27.06 21.44
CA LEU A 502 19.01 27.19 21.92
C LEU A 502 19.91 26.09 21.36
N TYR A 503 19.44 24.83 21.34
CA TYR A 503 20.20 23.75 20.70
C TYR A 503 20.41 23.98 19.19
N THR A 504 19.40 24.53 18.51
CA THR A 504 19.48 24.84 17.06
C THR A 504 20.44 25.99 16.77
N VAL A 505 20.48 27.02 17.63
CA VAL A 505 21.41 28.15 17.52
C VAL A 505 22.84 27.68 17.81
N GLY A 506 23.06 26.96 18.91
CA GLY A 506 24.36 26.40 19.26
C GLY A 506 24.96 25.54 18.13
N GLU A 507 24.17 24.64 17.53
CA GLU A 507 24.61 23.83 16.39
C GLU A 507 25.03 24.69 15.18
N LYS A 508 24.31 25.78 14.88
CA LYS A 508 24.68 26.69 13.79
C LYS A 508 26.01 27.40 14.05
N GLU A 509 26.26 27.80 15.30
CA GLU A 509 27.52 28.43 15.67
C GLU A 509 28.71 27.48 15.52
N ASP A 510 28.54 26.23 15.98
CA ASP A 510 29.58 25.20 15.92
C ASP A 510 29.93 24.85 14.47
N GLN A 511 28.93 24.79 13.58
CA GLN A 511 29.16 24.63 12.13
C GLN A 511 29.86 25.84 11.48
N GLY A 512 29.67 27.05 12.01
CA GLY A 512 30.39 28.24 11.57
C GLY A 512 31.88 28.22 11.95
N LYS A 513 32.23 27.49 13.01
CA LYS A 513 33.60 27.42 13.58
C LYS A 513 34.39 26.20 13.10
N VAL A 514 33.73 25.08 12.76
CA VAL A 514 34.38 23.80 12.37
C VAL A 514 33.81 23.27 11.06
N LYS A 515 34.65 22.70 10.18
CA LYS A 515 34.17 22.03 8.95
C LYS A 515 33.21 20.88 9.32
N ALA A 516 31.97 20.98 8.81
CA ALA A 516 30.90 20.02 9.01
C ALA A 516 31.35 18.56 8.88
N GLY A 517 31.16 17.77 9.95
CA GLY A 517 31.38 16.33 9.95
C GLY A 517 30.30 15.58 9.16
N LYS A 518 30.62 14.37 8.69
CA LYS A 518 29.66 13.48 8.01
C LYS A 518 28.55 13.09 8.99
N GLY A 519 27.34 13.63 8.81
CA GLY A 519 26.20 13.42 9.70
C GLY A 519 25.70 14.67 10.43
N SER A 520 26.35 15.82 10.26
CA SER A 520 25.83 17.11 10.75
C SER A 520 24.63 17.59 9.89
N PRO A 521 23.63 18.25 10.50
CA PRO A 521 22.47 18.75 9.78
C PRO A 521 22.85 19.88 8.81
N SER A 522 22.20 19.97 7.65
CA SER A 522 22.50 21.05 6.71
C SER A 522 22.03 22.41 7.26
N VAL A 523 22.76 23.48 6.91
CA VAL A 523 22.38 24.87 7.23
C VAL A 523 20.94 25.17 6.78
N THR A 524 20.52 24.60 5.65
CA THR A 524 19.16 24.73 5.13
C THR A 524 18.10 24.05 5.99
N GLU A 525 18.40 22.88 6.58
CA GLU A 525 17.48 22.19 7.49
C GLU A 525 17.32 22.94 8.81
N LEU A 526 18.43 23.40 9.40
CA LEU A 526 18.40 24.20 10.62
C LEU A 526 17.65 25.52 10.41
N ALA A 527 17.81 26.16 9.25
CA ALA A 527 17.04 27.36 8.90
C ALA A 527 15.53 27.09 8.78
N LYS A 528 15.13 25.93 8.25
CA LYS A 528 13.72 25.51 8.21
C LYS A 528 13.15 25.31 9.62
N ILE A 529 13.89 24.63 10.50
CA ILE A 529 13.49 24.40 11.90
C ILE A 529 13.33 25.72 12.64
N THR A 530 14.27 26.65 12.51
CA THR A 530 14.19 28.01 13.09
C THR A 530 12.93 28.75 12.67
N ARG A 531 12.58 28.73 11.37
CA ARG A 531 11.34 29.37 10.88
C ARG A 531 10.09 28.69 11.44
N GLU A 532 10.09 27.37 11.52
CA GLU A 532 8.97 26.60 12.05
C GLU A 532 8.79 26.83 13.56
N LEU A 533 9.89 26.98 14.31
CA LEU A 533 9.87 27.37 15.73
C LEU A 533 9.26 28.76 15.92
N GLN A 534 9.70 29.75 15.15
CA GLN A 534 9.14 31.11 15.18
C GLN A 534 7.64 31.10 14.83
N SER A 535 7.25 30.38 13.78
CA SER A 535 5.84 30.20 13.40
C SER A 535 5.02 29.57 14.53
N THR A 536 5.58 28.57 15.22
CA THR A 536 4.90 27.87 16.32
C THR A 536 4.72 28.76 17.54
N VAL A 537 5.73 29.53 17.92
CA VAL A 537 5.64 30.52 19.00
C VAL A 537 4.64 31.62 18.64
N TYR A 538 4.63 32.10 17.41
CA TYR A 538 3.64 33.06 16.93
C TYR A 538 2.22 32.50 17.07
N VAL A 539 1.97 31.27 16.62
CA VAL A 539 0.66 30.62 16.75
C VAL A 539 0.26 30.48 18.23
N LEU A 540 1.17 30.08 19.11
CA LEU A 540 0.92 29.99 20.54
C LEU A 540 0.54 31.36 21.13
N LYS A 541 1.32 32.41 20.84
CA LYS A 541 1.05 33.78 21.29
C LYS A 541 -0.34 34.23 20.82
N HIS A 542 -0.62 34.06 19.53
CA HIS A 542 -1.90 34.44 18.95
C HIS A 542 -3.06 33.69 19.61
N THR A 543 -2.93 32.38 19.85
CA THR A 543 -3.95 31.59 20.55
C THR A 543 -4.18 32.08 21.98
N LEU A 544 -3.13 32.39 22.72
CA LEU A 544 -3.24 32.85 24.11
C LEU A 544 -3.76 34.30 24.21
N GLN A 545 -3.48 35.16 23.22
CA GLN A 545 -4.00 36.53 23.15
C GLN A 545 -5.49 36.60 22.81
N ASN A 546 -6.01 35.52 22.20
CA ASN A 546 -7.40 35.37 21.80
C ASN A 546 -8.10 34.22 22.57
N PRO A 547 -8.37 34.39 23.89
CA PRO A 547 -9.17 33.47 24.68
C PRO A 547 -10.50 33.11 24.02
N VAL A 548 -10.97 31.89 24.26
CA VAL A 548 -12.23 31.39 23.70
C VAL A 548 -13.22 31.19 24.81
N ALA A 549 -14.37 31.85 24.71
CA ALA A 549 -15.48 31.64 25.62
C ALA A 549 -16.09 30.24 25.41
N VAL A 550 -16.27 29.49 26.50
CA VAL A 550 -16.97 28.20 26.49
C VAL A 550 -18.37 28.45 27.05
N ASN A 551 -19.40 28.21 26.24
CA ASN A 551 -20.79 28.53 26.58
C ASN A 551 -21.05 30.02 26.92
N GLY A 552 -20.25 30.93 26.36
CA GLY A 552 -20.39 32.38 26.57
C GLY A 552 -19.61 32.93 27.78
N GLU A 553 -18.94 32.08 28.55
CA GLU A 553 -18.11 32.49 29.68
C GLU A 553 -16.62 32.27 29.39
N PHE A 554 -15.78 33.22 29.80
CA PHE A 554 -14.32 33.09 29.75
C PHE A 554 -13.81 32.45 31.03
N ASP A 555 -12.87 31.52 30.90
CA ASP A 555 -12.15 30.95 32.04
C ASP A 555 -11.23 32.04 32.62
N ALA A 556 -11.36 32.33 33.93
CA ALA A 556 -10.59 33.38 34.60
C ALA A 556 -9.08 33.13 34.49
N ASP A 557 -8.64 31.88 34.58
CA ASP A 557 -7.23 31.52 34.47
C ASP A 557 -6.71 31.70 33.04
N GLN A 558 -7.59 31.57 32.04
CA GLN A 558 -7.24 31.86 30.64
C GLN A 558 -7.03 33.36 30.41
N LEU A 559 -7.83 34.21 31.07
CA LEU A 559 -7.63 35.67 31.04
C LEU A 559 -6.34 36.06 31.77
N LEU A 560 -6.06 35.46 32.93
CA LEU A 560 -4.78 35.66 33.64
C LEU A 560 -3.58 35.27 32.78
N ALA A 561 -3.66 34.13 32.07
CA ALA A 561 -2.62 33.70 31.14
C ALA A 561 -2.42 34.67 29.98
N LYS A 562 -3.50 35.31 29.48
CA LYS A 562 -3.41 36.37 28.47
C LYS A 562 -2.69 37.60 29.02
N ASP A 563 -3.08 38.07 30.19
CA ASP A 563 -2.56 39.30 30.79
C ASP A 563 -1.08 39.15 31.19
N GLY A 564 -0.68 37.99 31.70
CA GLY A 564 0.70 37.69 32.10
C GLY A 564 1.65 37.38 30.94
N MET A 565 1.15 37.00 29.76
CA MET A 565 1.99 36.47 28.67
C MET A 565 3.13 37.41 28.26
N GLN A 566 2.83 38.71 28.07
CA GLN A 566 3.84 39.64 27.59
C GLN A 566 5.01 39.76 28.59
N GLN A 567 4.69 39.74 29.89
CA GLN A 567 5.68 39.75 30.95
C GLN A 567 6.47 38.44 30.98
N GLU A 568 5.81 37.28 30.86
CA GLU A 568 6.47 35.96 30.80
C GLU A 568 7.50 35.90 29.64
N LEU A 569 7.13 36.38 28.45
CA LEU A 569 8.03 36.42 27.28
C LEU A 569 9.21 37.37 27.49
N GLN A 570 8.96 38.53 28.09
CA GLN A 570 10.01 39.52 28.40
C GLN A 570 11.02 38.94 29.39
N THR A 571 10.56 38.28 30.45
CA THR A 571 11.42 37.62 31.44
C THR A 571 12.29 36.53 30.81
N LEU A 572 11.77 35.76 29.85
CA LEU A 572 12.55 34.75 29.14
C LEU A 572 13.64 35.37 28.26
N ALA A 573 13.32 36.44 27.52
CA ALA A 573 14.32 37.15 26.68
C ALA A 573 15.39 37.88 27.52
N GLU A 574 15.04 38.36 28.71
CA GLU A 574 16.00 38.93 29.65
C GLU A 574 16.92 37.88 30.28
N ALA A 575 16.43 36.64 30.43
CA ALA A 575 17.23 35.54 30.95
C ALA A 575 18.26 35.03 29.92
N ASP A 576 17.91 35.03 28.63
CA ASP A 576 18.80 34.67 27.54
C ASP A 576 18.49 35.46 26.27
N SER A 577 19.43 36.30 25.84
CA SER A 577 19.27 37.18 24.67
C SER A 577 19.10 36.42 23.35
N GLU A 578 19.55 35.16 23.25
CA GLU A 578 19.35 34.35 22.05
C GLU A 578 17.87 34.04 21.80
N LEU A 579 17.03 34.08 22.84
CA LEU A 579 15.59 33.82 22.75
C LEU A 579 14.82 34.99 22.14
N GLU A 580 15.38 36.20 22.09
CA GLU A 580 14.69 37.38 21.54
C GLU A 580 14.25 37.15 20.09
N ALA A 581 15.15 36.55 19.29
CA ALA A 581 14.91 36.19 17.89
C ALA A 581 13.88 35.06 17.70
N LEU A 582 13.52 34.32 18.75
CA LEU A 582 12.42 33.35 18.75
C LEU A 582 11.11 34.01 19.19
N LEU A 583 11.13 34.68 20.35
CA LEU A 583 9.94 35.12 21.07
C LEU A 583 9.28 36.36 20.46
N PHE A 584 10.07 37.20 19.77
CA PHE A 584 9.64 38.46 19.17
C PHE A 584 9.84 38.50 17.64
N ALA A 585 9.99 37.34 17.01
CA ALA A 585 10.10 37.27 15.55
C ALA A 585 8.85 37.82 14.84
N ASP A 586 9.07 38.71 13.87
CA ASP A 586 8.03 39.15 12.92
C ASP A 586 7.77 38.04 11.88
N VAL A 587 6.89 37.10 12.23
CA VAL A 587 6.41 36.08 11.30
C VAL A 587 5.35 36.73 10.41
N LYS A 588 5.71 37.10 9.18
CA LYS A 588 4.74 37.55 8.17
C LYS A 588 3.74 36.43 7.91
N SER A 589 2.46 36.71 8.18
CA SER A 589 1.31 35.82 7.94
C SER A 589 1.15 35.43 6.48
#